data_AF-A0A0F0HSK1-F1
#
_entry.id   AF-A0A0F0HSK1-F1
#
_cell.length_a   1.000
_cell.length_b   1.000
_cell.length_c   1.000
_cell.angle_alpha   90.00
_cell.angle_beta   90.00
_cell.angle_gamma   90.00
#
_symmetry.space_group_name_H-M   'P 1'
#
loop_
_entity.id
_entity.type
_entity.pdbx_description
1 polymer ?
#
loop_
_entity_poly.entity_id
_entity_poly.type
_entity_poly.pdbx_seq_one_letter_code
_entity_poly.pdbx_strand_id
1 'polypeptide(L)'
;MSGVIVLLELEPSTEVLDAGEVDVGARIRWVHAAPSDPEVPEDPGPATFCGIATGDLEREPYSPTEPGAPWYPPSQRTRRCRSCEAALKAL
;
A
#
# COMPACT_ATOMS: atom_id res chain seq x y z
N MET A 1 2.70 15.69 -12.42
CA MET A 1 2.33 14.30 -12.09
C MET A 1 2.34 14.19 -10.58
N SER A 2 1.18 13.99 -9.97
CA SER A 2 1.10 13.73 -8.54
C SER A 2 1.85 12.43 -8.25
N GLY A 3 2.62 12.40 -7.15
CA GLY A 3 3.34 11.20 -6.73
C GLY A 3 2.39 10.04 -6.40
N VAL A 4 2.93 8.82 -6.39
CA VAL A 4 2.20 7.63 -5.94
C VAL A 4 2.74 7.23 -4.58
N ILE A 5 1.87 7.13 -3.59
CA ILE A 5 2.17 6.59 -2.27
C ILE A 5 1.68 5.14 -2.20
N VAL A 6 2.56 4.25 -1.75
CA VAL A 6 2.25 2.84 -1.58
C VAL A 6 1.72 2.58 -0.18
N LEU A 7 0.59 1.90 -0.11
CA LEU A 7 -0.10 1.60 1.13
C LEU A 7 -0.34 0.09 1.26
N LEU A 8 -0.22 -0.43 2.48
CA LEU A 8 -0.44 -1.82 2.83
C LEU A 8 -1.76 -1.92 3.59
N GLU A 9 -2.65 -2.77 3.08
CA GLU A 9 -3.74 -3.31 3.87
C GLU A 9 -3.22 -4.55 4.58
N LEU A 10 -3.24 -4.55 5.91
CA LEU A 10 -2.81 -5.70 6.71
C LEU A 10 -3.99 -6.62 7.02
N GLU A 11 -3.74 -7.92 7.09
CA GLU A 11 -4.68 -8.87 7.66
C GLU A 11 -4.78 -8.62 9.17
N PRO A 12 -5.99 -8.59 9.75
CA PRO A 12 -6.13 -8.48 11.19
C PRO A 12 -5.46 -9.69 11.86
N SER A 13 -4.51 -9.42 12.75
CA SER A 13 -3.81 -10.44 13.54
C SER A 13 -4.82 -11.19 14.40
N THR A 14 -5.24 -12.36 13.94
CA THR A 14 -6.13 -13.26 14.69
C THR A 14 -5.37 -14.49 15.12
N GLU A 15 -4.29 -14.30 15.88
CA GLU A 15 -3.66 -15.39 16.63
C GLU A 15 -3.58 -15.00 18.11
N VAL A 16 -4.54 -15.48 18.90
CA VAL A 16 -4.37 -15.60 20.36
C VAL A 16 -3.48 -16.81 20.57
N LEU A 17 -2.16 -16.59 20.67
CA LEU A 17 -1.23 -17.63 21.09
C LEU A 17 -1.18 -17.63 22.61
N ASP A 18 -1.87 -18.58 23.23
CA ASP A 18 -1.54 -19.00 24.60
C ASP A 18 -0.10 -19.55 24.56
N ALA A 19 0.79 -18.88 25.30
CA ALA A 19 2.23 -19.12 25.45
C ALA A 19 3.16 -18.43 24.43
N GLY A 20 3.76 -17.33 24.88
CA GLY A 20 4.98 -16.76 24.33
C GLY A 20 4.72 -15.71 23.26
N GLU A 21 5.01 -14.46 23.60
CA GLU A 21 5.04 -13.31 22.69
C GLU A 21 5.98 -13.60 21.51
N VAL A 22 5.41 -14.15 20.44
CA VAL A 22 6.00 -14.11 19.11
C VAL A 22 5.20 -13.09 18.33
N ASP A 23 5.84 -11.97 18.02
CA ASP A 23 5.34 -10.97 17.10
C ASP A 23 5.23 -11.62 15.71
N VAL A 24 4.13 -12.32 15.46
CA VAL A 24 3.80 -12.87 14.14
C VAL A 24 3.40 -11.67 13.29
N GLY A 25 4.41 -10.97 12.77
CA GLY A 25 4.26 -9.71 12.06
C GLY A 25 3.06 -9.74 11.11
N ALA A 26 2.24 -8.69 11.18
CA ALA A 26 0.98 -8.59 10.47
C ALA A 26 1.15 -8.97 8.98
N ARG A 27 0.34 -9.91 8.50
CA ARG A 27 0.43 -10.40 7.11
C ARG A 27 -0.17 -9.36 6.18
N ILE A 28 0.56 -8.94 5.16
CA ILE A 28 0.05 -8.00 4.15
C ILE A 28 -1.09 -8.66 3.38
N ARG A 29 -2.29 -8.11 3.42
CA ARG A 29 -3.45 -8.56 2.65
C ARG A 29 -3.36 -8.08 1.21
N TRP A 30 -3.26 -6.77 1.02
CA TRP A 30 -3.23 -6.10 -0.28
C TRP A 30 -2.29 -4.90 -0.27
N VAL A 31 -1.75 -4.58 -1.43
CA VAL A 31 -1.01 -3.33 -1.68
C VAL A 31 -1.88 -2.42 -2.52
N HIS A 32 -2.08 -1.20 -2.04
CA HIS A 32 -2.85 -0.14 -2.68
C HIS A 32 -1.97 1.04 -3.06
N ALA A 33 -2.42 1.80 -4.05
CA ALA A 33 -1.78 3.05 -4.45
C ALA A 33 -2.72 4.21 -4.10
N ALA A 34 -2.17 5.29 -3.58
CA ALA A 34 -2.85 6.55 -3.41
C ALA A 34 -2.08 7.67 -4.12
N PRO A 35 -2.77 8.74 -4.56
CA PRO A 35 -2.07 9.96 -4.94
C PRO A 35 -1.35 10.54 -3.71
N SER A 36 -0.22 11.22 -3.91
CA SER A 36 0.37 12.07 -2.88
C SER A 36 -0.58 13.21 -2.51
N ASP A 37 -0.56 13.58 -1.23
CA ASP A 37 -1.22 14.79 -0.75
C ASP A 37 -0.55 16.04 -1.38
N PRO A 38 -1.34 17.02 -1.86
CA PRO A 38 -0.79 18.21 -2.52
C PRO A 38 -0.11 19.19 -1.56
N GLU A 39 -0.46 19.18 -0.28
CA GLU A 39 0.15 20.00 0.77
C GLU A 39 1.38 19.30 1.37
N VAL A 40 1.33 17.97 1.50
CA VAL A 40 2.41 17.14 2.04
C VAL A 40 2.72 15.96 1.11
N PRO A 41 3.61 16.14 0.10
CA PRO A 41 3.81 15.14 -0.96
C PRO A 41 4.24 13.74 -0.50
N GLU A 42 4.84 13.62 0.69
CA GLU A 42 5.19 12.36 1.31
C GLU A 42 4.00 11.60 1.91
N ASP A 43 2.86 12.27 2.15
CA ASP A 43 1.67 11.67 2.73
C ASP A 43 0.70 11.21 1.63
N PRO A 44 -0.09 10.15 1.90
CA PRO A 44 -1.14 9.76 0.99
C PRO A 44 -2.30 10.77 1.05
N GLY A 45 -2.94 11.00 -0.10
CA GLY A 45 -4.25 11.65 -0.13
C GLY A 45 -5.32 10.84 0.63
N PRO A 46 -6.56 11.36 0.74
CA PRO A 46 -7.59 10.79 1.62
C PRO A 46 -8.11 9.42 1.18
N ALA A 47 -7.94 9.07 -0.10
CA ALA A 47 -8.38 7.80 -0.66
C ALA A 47 -7.37 7.24 -1.67
N THR A 48 -7.29 5.91 -1.75
CA THR A 48 -6.55 5.18 -2.77
C THR A 48 -7.19 5.36 -4.15
N PHE A 49 -6.48 5.02 -5.22
CA PHE A 49 -7.04 5.01 -6.58
C PHE A 49 -8.19 4.01 -6.76
N CYS A 50 -8.31 3.01 -5.88
CA CYS A 50 -9.45 2.08 -5.87
C CYS A 50 -10.62 2.54 -4.99
N GLY A 51 -10.51 3.70 -4.32
CA GLY A 51 -11.58 4.32 -3.53
C GLY A 51 -11.64 3.90 -2.06
N ILE A 52 -10.61 3.25 -1.53
CA ILE A 52 -10.52 2.89 -0.10
C ILE A 52 -9.91 4.06 0.67
N ALA A 53 -10.40 4.34 1.87
CA ALA A 53 -9.83 5.36 2.74
C ALA A 53 -8.41 4.99 3.18
N THR A 54 -7.49 5.95 3.19
CA THR A 54 -6.07 5.70 3.50
C THR A 54 -5.76 5.66 4.99
N GLY A 55 -6.67 6.14 5.84
CA GLY A 55 -6.45 6.27 7.29
C GLY A 55 -6.21 4.95 8.03
N ASP A 56 -6.70 3.83 7.51
CA ASP A 56 -6.51 2.48 8.11
C ASP A 56 -5.41 1.67 7.41
N LEU A 57 -4.68 2.27 6.46
CA LEU A 57 -3.63 1.59 5.70
C LEU A 57 -2.25 2.02 6.16
N GLU A 58 -1.31 1.08 6.21
CA GLU A 58 0.07 1.38 6.58
C GLU A 58 0.87 1.89 5.38
N ARG A 59 1.74 2.86 5.59
CA ARG A 59 2.63 3.34 4.53
C ARG A 59 3.78 2.37 4.31
N GLU A 60 3.95 1.93 3.07
CA GLU A 60 5.14 1.19 2.64
C GLU A 60 6.21 2.19 2.17
N PRO A 61 7.42 2.19 2.74
CA PRO A 61 8.52 3.07 2.34
C PRO A 61 9.19 2.62 1.03
N TYR A 62 8.37 2.24 0.04
CA TYR A 62 8.82 1.90 -1.30
C TYR A 62 8.71 3.11 -2.21
N SER A 63 9.79 3.38 -2.92
CA SER A 63 9.82 4.33 -4.03
C SER A 63 10.43 3.63 -5.24
N PRO A 64 9.80 3.70 -6.43
CA PRO A 64 10.40 3.18 -7.65
C PRO A 64 11.72 3.89 -7.95
N THR A 65 12.82 3.15 -8.05
CA THR A 65 14.17 3.72 -8.28
C THR A 65 14.49 3.97 -9.75
N GLU A 66 13.72 3.40 -10.67
CA GLU A 66 13.98 3.43 -12.12
C GLU A 66 12.72 3.80 -12.92
N PRO A 67 12.87 4.51 -14.05
CA PRO A 67 11.76 4.75 -14.97
C PRO A 67 11.13 3.42 -15.45
N GLY A 68 9.81 3.28 -15.31
CA GLY A 68 9.09 2.08 -15.70
C GLY A 68 9.11 0.94 -14.66
N ALA A 69 9.76 1.13 -13.51
CA ALA A 69 9.60 0.24 -12.37
C ALA A 69 8.13 0.20 -11.92
N PRO A 70 7.64 -0.95 -11.40
CA PRO A 70 6.28 -1.06 -10.90
C PRO A 70 6.03 -0.06 -9.77
N TRP A 71 4.79 0.39 -9.62
CA TRP A 71 4.39 1.26 -8.52
C TRP A 71 4.39 0.54 -7.15
N TYR A 72 4.57 -0.78 -7.14
CA TYR A 72 4.54 -1.62 -5.94
C TYR A 72 5.89 -2.34 -5.73
N PRO A 73 6.24 -2.71 -4.48
CA PRO A 73 7.44 -3.48 -4.20
C PRO A 73 7.42 -4.82 -4.94
N PRO A 74 8.53 -5.27 -5.58
CA PRO A 74 8.56 -6.53 -6.32
C PRO A 74 8.12 -7.76 -5.50
N SER A 75 8.41 -7.76 -4.19
CA SER A 75 7.99 -8.80 -3.23
C SER A 75 6.47 -8.95 -3.12
N GLN A 76 5.70 -7.91 -3.44
CA GLN A 76 4.25 -7.88 -3.31
C GLN A 76 3.49 -8.00 -4.65
N ARG A 77 4.17 -8.46 -5.70
CA ARG A 77 3.58 -8.59 -7.05
C ARG A 77 2.23 -9.29 -7.08
N THR A 78 2.04 -10.33 -6.27
CA THR A 78 0.80 -11.12 -6.22
C THR A 78 -0.30 -10.46 -5.38
N ARG A 79 0.06 -9.53 -4.50
CA ARG A 79 -0.84 -8.82 -3.57
C ARG A 79 -1.17 -7.40 -4.02
N ARG A 80 -0.75 -6.97 -5.21
CA ARG A 80 -1.14 -5.66 -5.74
C ARG A 80 -2.64 -5.61 -6.01
N CYS A 81 -3.28 -4.50 -5.63
CA CYS A 81 -4.66 -4.24 -5.98
C CYS A 81 -4.79 -4.02 -7.48
N ARG A 82 -5.58 -4.86 -8.14
CA ARG A 82 -5.77 -4.81 -9.60
C ARG A 82 -6.55 -3.58 -10.05
N SER A 83 -7.41 -3.02 -9.18
CA SER A 83 -8.14 -1.78 -9.48
C SER A 83 -7.21 -0.57 -9.45
N CYS A 84 -6.32 -0.48 -8.45
CA CYS A 84 -5.26 0.54 -8.40
C CYS A 84 -4.34 0.45 -9.63
N GLU A 85 -3.92 -0.76 -9.99
CA GLU A 85 -3.12 -1.02 -11.19
C GLU A 85 -3.82 -0.53 -12.47
N ALA A 86 -5.11 -0.79 -12.62
CA ALA A 86 -5.88 -0.36 -13.79
C ALA A 86 -6.04 1.17 -13.84
N ALA A 87 -6.31 1.79 -12.69
CA ALA A 87 -6.42 3.25 -12.59
C ALA A 87 -5.11 3.95 -12.97
N LEU A 88 -3.98 3.47 -12.44
CA LEU A 88 -2.65 4.02 -12.75
C LEU A 88 -2.27 3.89 -14.23
N LYS A 89 -2.71 2.81 -14.91
CA LYS A 89 -2.48 2.63 -16.35
C LYS A 89 -3.34 3.52 -17.23
N ALA A 90 -4.38 4.14 -16.68
CA ALA A 90 -5.29 5.03 -17.39
C ALA A 90 -4.93 6.52 -17.20
N LEU A 91 -3.93 6.84 -16.37
CA LEU A 91 -3.38 8.18 -16.16
C LEU A 91 -2.35 8.52 -17.23
#